data_AF-A0AAC9Y9E7-F1
#
_entry.id   AF-A0AAC9Y9E7-F1
#
_cell.length_a   1.000
_cell.length_b   1.000
_cell.length_c   1.000
_cell.angle_alpha   90.00
_cell.angle_beta   90.00
_cell.angle_gamma   90.00
#
_symmetry.space_group_name_H-M   'P 1'
#
loop_
_entity.id
_entity.type
_entity.pdbx_description
1 polymer ?
#
loop_
_entity_poly.entity_id
_entity_poly.type
_entity_poly.pdbx_seq_one_letter_code
_entity_poly.pdbx_strand_id
1 'polypeptide(L)' 'MEKKYAATYQLGNATVHINDSMISDDPDVQAEIDSEIATAAWAIIEEIIARGEEL' A
#
# COMPACT_ATOMS: atom_id res chain seq x y z
N MET A 1 6.53 -0.93 20.98
CA MET A 1 5.75 -0.08 20.05
C MET A 1 4.54 -0.88 19.62
N GLU A 2 3.36 -0.54 20.11
CA GLU A 2 2.11 -1.14 19.62
C GLU A 2 1.89 -0.67 18.18
N LYS A 3 1.58 -1.61 17.28
CA LYS A 3 1.31 -1.28 15.88
C LYS A 3 -0.02 -0.51 15.84
N LYS A 4 0.05 0.81 15.58
CA LYS A 4 -1.11 1.67 15.38
C LYS A 4 -1.63 1.43 13.97
N TYR A 5 -2.77 0.78 13.86
CA TYR A 5 -3.49 0.64 12.59
C TYR A 5 -4.72 1.53 12.68
N ALA A 6 -4.90 2.45 11.73
CA ALA A 6 -6.09 3.29 11.64
C ALA A 6 -7.35 2.46 11.35
N ALA A 7 -7.20 1.41 10.55
CA ALA A 7 -8.29 0.49 10.25
C ALA A 7 -7.75 -0.91 9.98
N THR A 8 -8.58 -1.92 10.24
CA THR A 8 -8.33 -3.31 9.85
C THR A 8 -9.57 -3.83 9.15
N TYR A 9 -9.40 -4.35 7.94
CA TYR A 9 -10.47 -4.92 7.12
C TYR A 9 -10.23 -6.42 6.93
N GLN A 10 -11.30 -7.21 6.99
CA GLN A 10 -11.27 -8.64 6.70
C GLN A 10 -11.91 -8.88 5.33
N LEU A 11 -11.13 -9.39 4.38
CA LEU A 11 -11.57 -9.73 3.02
C LEU A 11 -11.40 -11.25 2.84
N GLY A 12 -12.44 -12.00 3.18
CA GLY A 12 -12.38 -13.47 3.21
C GLY A 12 -11.32 -13.95 4.20
N ASN A 13 -10.30 -14.65 3.71
CA ASN A 13 -9.16 -15.13 4.51
C ASN A 13 -8.01 -14.11 4.63
N ALA A 14 -8.06 -12.99 3.90
CA ALA A 14 -7.05 -11.93 3.98
C ALA A 14 -7.42 -10.87 5.02
N THR A 15 -6.42 -10.41 5.78
CA THR A 15 -6.54 -9.28 6.70
C THR A 15 -5.72 -8.12 6.14
N VAL A 16 -6.38 -6.99 5.88
CA VAL A 16 -5.76 -5.77 5.39
C VAL A 16 -5.66 -4.79 6.55
N HIS A 17 -4.44 -4.34 6.85
CA HIS A 17 -4.19 -3.34 7.87
C HIS A 17 -3.86 -2.00 7.20
N ILE A 18 -4.68 -0.98 7.46
CA ILE A 18 -4.37 0.39 7.08
C ILE A 18 -3.50 0.98 8.18
N ASN A 19 -2.23 1.19 7.85
CA ASN A 19 -1.29 1.85 8.74
C ASN A 19 -1.36 3.37 8.48
N ASP A 20 -1.78 4.13 9.48
CA ASP A 20 -1.80 5.60 9.43
C ASP A 20 -0.46 6.22 9.83
N SER A 21 0.53 5.42 10.23
CA SER A 21 1.87 5.93 10.60
C SER A 21 2.60 6.62 9.45
N MET A 22 2.11 6.46 8.22
CA MET A 22 2.64 7.09 7.00
C MET A 22 1.81 8.31 6.57
N ILE A 23 0.73 8.66 7.28
CA ILE A 23 -0.02 9.89 7.02
C ILE A 23 0.78 11.03 7.67
N SER A 24 1.55 11.73 6.84
CA SER A 24 2.25 12.95 7.21
C SER A 24 1.44 14.17 6.81
N ASP A 25 1.39 15.22 7.64
CA ASP A 25 0.83 16.52 7.25
C ASP A 25 1.83 17.36 6.41
N ASP A 26 3.05 16.87 6.25
CA ASP A 26 4.11 17.48 5.44
C ASP A 26 3.97 17.05 3.96
N PRO A 27 3.77 17.99 3.02
CA PRO A 27 3.58 17.68 1.60
C PRO A 27 4.80 17.03 0.94
N ASP A 28 6.03 17.33 1.38
CA ASP A 28 7.23 16.74 0.80
C ASP A 28 7.36 15.26 1.19
N VAL A 29 7.02 14.95 2.44
CA VAL A 29 6.97 13.56 2.94
C VAL A 29 5.83 12.77 2.28
N GLN A 30 4.66 13.40 2.05
CA GLN A 30 3.58 12.76 1.30
C GLN A 30 4.02 12.39 -0.12
N ALA A 31 4.70 13.30 -0.83
CA ALA A 31 5.14 13.05 -2.20
C ALA A 31 6.15 11.88 -2.30
N GLU A 32 7.04 11.74 -1.31
CA GLU A 32 7.97 10.60 -1.22
C GLU A 32 7.22 9.28 -1.02
N ILE A 33 6.28 9.24 -0.07
CA ILE A 33 5.46 8.05 0.23
C ILE A 33 4.59 7.66 -0.97
N ASP A 34 3.95 8.62 -1.62
CA ASP A 34 3.15 8.39 -2.83
C ASP A 34 3.99 7.82 -3.97
N SER A 35 5.23 8.29 -4.13
CA SER A 35 6.18 7.76 -5.11
C SER A 35 6.58 6.32 -4.81
N GLU A 36 6.81 5.97 -3.54
CA GLU A 36 7.11 4.59 -3.14
C GLU A 36 5.93 3.66 -3.38
N ILE A 37 4.71 4.10 -3.02
CA ILE A 37 3.47 3.33 -3.24
C ILE A 37 3.25 3.12 -4.75
N ALA A 38 3.39 4.16 -5.56
CA ALA A 38 3.25 4.06 -7.01
C ALA A 38 4.27 3.08 -7.62
N THR A 39 5.51 3.09 -7.13
CA THR A 39 6.56 2.17 -7.56
C THR A 39 6.22 0.72 -7.21
N ALA A 40 5.80 0.47 -5.97
CA ALA A 40 5.40 -0.86 -5.53
C ALA A 40 4.16 -1.38 -6.29
N ALA A 41 3.17 -0.53 -6.52
CA ALA A 41 1.99 -0.85 -7.30
C ALA A 41 2.35 -1.22 -8.74
N TRP A 42 3.26 -0.47 -9.39
CA TRP A 42 3.72 -0.82 -10.74
C TRP A 42 4.46 -2.15 -10.79
N ALA A 43 5.32 -2.45 -9.82
CA ALA A 43 6.02 -3.73 -9.76
C ALA A 43 5.05 -4.92 -9.68
N ILE A 44 3.96 -4.78 -8.90
CA ILE A 44 2.91 -5.79 -8.81
C ILE A 44 2.19 -5.95 -10.15
N ILE A 45 1.85 -4.84 -10.82
CA ILE A 45 1.19 -4.88 -12.14
C ILE A 45 2.09 -5.55 -13.19
N GLU A 46 3.39 -5.23 -13.23
CA GLU A 46 4.34 -5.89 -14.13
C GLU A 46 4.40 -7.40 -13.87
N GLU A 47 4.35 -7.83 -12.61
CA GLU A 47 4.31 -9.24 -12.25
C GLU A 47 3.02 -9.92 -12.74
N ILE A 48 1.86 -9.26 -12.60
CA ILE A 48 0.56 -9.75 -13.10
C ILE A 48 0.60 -9.91 -14.63
N ILE A 49 1.10 -8.89 -15.34
CA ILE A 49 1.28 -8.93 -16.81
C ILE A 49 2.20 -10.08 -17.22
N ALA A 50 3.34 -10.24 -16.53
CA ALA A 50 4.32 -11.30 -16.82
C ALA A 50 3.73 -12.72 -16.62
N ARG A 51 2.77 -12.87 -15.70
CA ARG A 51 2.03 -14.11 -15.45
C ARG A 51 0.90 -14.34 -16.46
N GLY A 52 0.54 -13.34 -17.25
CA GLY A 52 -0.55 -13.41 -18.23
C GLY A 52 -1.94 -13.35 -17.60
N GLU A 53 -2.06 -12.79 -16.39
CA GLU A 53 -3.32 -12.57 -15.68
C GLU A 53 -3.96 -11.25 -16.18
N GLU A 54 -5.31 -11.16 -16.20
CA GLU A 54 -6.03 -9.91 -16.52
C GLU A 54 -5.88 -8.88 -15.38
N LEU A 55 -5.68 -7.60 -15.75
CA LEU A 55 -5.53 -6.46 -14.83
C LEU A 55 -6.88 -5.90 -14.34
#